data_AF-A0A5K3FXG6-F1
#
_entry.id   AF-A0A5K3FXG6-F1
#
_cell.length_a   1.000
_cell.length_b   1.000
_cell.length_c   1.000
_cell.angle_alpha   90.00
_cell.angle_beta   90.00
_cell.angle_gamma   90.00
#
_symmetry.space_group_name_H-M   'P 1'
#
loop_
_entity.id
_entity.type
_entity.pdbx_description
1 polymer ?
#
loop_
_entity_poly.entity_id
_entity_poly.type
_entity_poly.pdbx_seq_one_letter_code
_entity_poly.pdbx_strand_id
1 'polypeptide(L)'
;MGKAVWRRIAILAECECNITLPTTTERTQIVEMFTAVRENVTPPASHMNMLSYSNEMQKVAADWVSKCLFWYPNFNAINMILQDTKDFQNHFQTASFYANQAKNYNYDNNTCKGNCRYYKLMVWENSTEVGCAYNECPGKNNKKE
;
A
#
# COMPACT_ATOMS: atom_id res chain seq x y z
N MET A 1 -56.75 10.83 -2.34
CA MET A 1 -55.64 10.19 -3.08
C MET A 1 -54.38 11.01 -2.84
N GLY A 2 -53.29 10.34 -2.44
CA GLY A 2 -52.22 10.88 -1.60
C GLY A 2 -51.26 11.89 -2.25
N LYS A 3 -50.78 12.83 -1.43
CA LYS A 3 -49.71 13.78 -1.78
C LYS A 3 -48.39 13.02 -1.92
N ALA A 4 -47.67 13.25 -3.02
CA ALA A 4 -46.32 12.71 -3.22
C ALA A 4 -45.38 13.21 -2.10
N VAL A 5 -44.80 12.28 -1.34
CA VAL A 5 -43.78 12.56 -0.32
C VAL A 5 -42.42 12.37 -1.00
N TRP A 6 -41.81 13.47 -1.44
CA TRP A 6 -40.44 13.45 -1.94
C TRP A 6 -39.48 13.34 -0.75
N ARG A 7 -38.94 12.14 -0.50
CA ARG A 7 -37.86 11.93 0.48
C ARG A 7 -36.56 12.38 -0.18
N ARG A 8 -35.96 13.42 0.38
CA ARG A 8 -34.75 14.08 -0.13
C ARG A 8 -33.63 13.07 -0.35
N ILE A 9 -32.89 13.21 -1.46
CA ILE A 9 -31.61 12.53 -1.68
C ILE A 9 -30.52 13.53 -1.27
N ALA A 10 -29.63 13.13 -0.38
CA ALA A 10 -28.37 13.84 -0.13
C ALA A 10 -27.28 13.13 -0.91
N ILE A 11 -26.68 13.81 -1.89
CA ILE A 11 -25.40 13.40 -2.46
C ILE A 11 -24.33 14.11 -1.65
N LEU A 12 -23.68 13.39 -0.74
CA LEU A 12 -22.45 13.88 -0.13
C LEU A 12 -21.31 13.46 -1.07
N ALA A 13 -20.92 14.36 -1.96
CA ALA A 13 -19.67 14.26 -2.70
C ALA A 13 -18.64 15.13 -1.97
N GLU A 14 -18.19 14.65 -0.81
CA GLU A 14 -16.97 15.19 -0.20
C GLU A 14 -15.82 14.26 -0.60
N CYS A 15 -15.06 14.69 -1.60
CA CYS A 15 -13.72 14.18 -1.84
C CYS A 15 -12.84 15.36 -2.24
N GLU A 16 -12.47 16.19 -1.26
CA GLU A 16 -11.25 17.00 -1.38
C GLU A 16 -10.09 16.24 -0.73
N CYS A 17 -9.84 15.04 -1.24
CA CYS A 17 -8.55 14.40 -1.04
C CYS A 17 -8.02 14.13 -2.44
N ASN A 18 -6.87 14.71 -2.80
CA ASN A 18 -6.16 14.47 -4.06
C ASN A 18 -5.58 13.04 -4.07
N ILE A 19 -6.44 12.04 -3.81
CA ILE A 19 -6.09 10.64 -3.76
C ILE A 19 -6.03 10.14 -5.20
N THR A 20 -4.84 9.72 -5.61
CA THR A 20 -4.63 9.01 -6.86
C THR A 20 -4.74 7.52 -6.59
N LEU A 21 -5.55 6.84 -7.39
CA LEU A 21 -5.70 5.39 -7.38
C LEU A 21 -4.98 4.78 -8.59
N PRO A 22 -4.37 3.59 -8.47
CA PRO A 22 -3.77 2.92 -9.60
C PRO A 22 -4.80 2.61 -10.70
N THR A 23 -4.41 2.88 -11.95
CA THR A 23 -5.05 2.37 -13.16
C THR A 23 -4.93 0.85 -13.26
N THR A 24 -5.72 0.19 -14.11
CA THR A 24 -5.64 -1.27 -14.30
C THR A 24 -4.23 -1.73 -14.67
N THR A 25 -3.52 -0.99 -15.52
CA THR A 25 -2.13 -1.30 -15.89
C THR A 25 -1.20 -1.21 -14.68
N GLU A 26 -1.32 -0.17 -13.86
CA GLU A 26 -0.49 -0.02 -12.66
C GLU A 26 -0.80 -1.11 -11.62
N ARG A 27 -2.05 -1.54 -11.48
CA ARG A 27 -2.42 -2.66 -10.61
C ARG A 27 -1.72 -3.95 -11.03
N THR A 28 -1.72 -4.24 -12.33
CA THR A 28 -1.00 -5.39 -12.89
C THR A 28 0.50 -5.28 -12.60
N GLN A 29 1.10 -4.12 -12.85
CA GLN A 29 2.52 -3.87 -12.55
C GLN A 29 2.84 -4.06 -11.07
N ILE A 30 2.00 -3.57 -10.16
CA ILE A 30 2.15 -3.79 -8.72
C ILE A 30 2.20 -5.29 -8.41
N VAL A 31 1.24 -6.06 -8.90
CA VAL A 31 1.22 -7.51 -8.67
C VAL A 31 2.46 -8.19 -9.25
N GLU A 32 2.82 -7.89 -10.50
CA GLU A 32 4.00 -8.46 -11.16
C GLU A 32 5.29 -8.18 -10.38
N MET A 33 5.45 -6.96 -9.85
CA MET A 33 6.60 -6.59 -9.03
C MET A 33 6.68 -7.41 -7.74
N PHE A 34 5.57 -7.60 -7.03
CA PHE A 34 5.56 -8.44 -5.82
C PHE A 34 5.81 -9.91 -6.16
N THR A 35 5.20 -10.41 -7.23
CA THR A 35 5.41 -11.78 -7.72
C THR A 35 6.89 -12.03 -8.04
N ALA A 36 7.53 -11.15 -8.82
CA ALA A 36 8.94 -11.30 -9.17
C ALA A 36 9.86 -11.35 -7.94
N VAL A 37 9.57 -10.57 -6.90
CA VAL A 37 10.34 -10.61 -5.64
C VAL A 37 10.08 -11.91 -4.87
N ARG A 38 8.82 -12.36 -4.80
CA ARG A 38 8.39 -13.55 -4.04
C ARG A 38 8.88 -14.85 -4.68
N GLU A 39 8.99 -14.91 -6.01
CA GLU A 39 9.55 -16.05 -6.74
C GLU A 39 11.06 -16.21 -6.57
N ASN A 40 11.79 -15.11 -6.34
CA ASN A 40 13.25 -15.09 -6.32
C ASN A 40 13.86 -14.94 -4.91
N VAL A 41 13.08 -15.19 -3.85
CA VAL A 41 13.61 -15.18 -2.48
C VAL A 41 14.67 -16.26 -2.30
N THR A 42 15.73 -15.95 -1.55
CA THR A 42 16.80 -16.88 -1.22
C THR A 42 17.01 -16.89 0.30
N PRO A 43 16.83 -18.03 0.97
CA PRO A 43 16.50 -19.35 0.43
C PRO A 43 15.08 -19.40 -0.18
N PRO A 44 14.80 -20.34 -1.11
CA PRO A 44 13.47 -20.54 -1.67
C PRO A 44 12.45 -20.83 -0.58
N ALA A 45 11.29 -20.18 -0.65
CA ALA A 45 10.22 -20.36 0.32
C ALA A 45 9.38 -21.61 -0.05
N SER A 46 9.03 -22.42 0.96
CA SER A 46 8.17 -23.60 0.77
C SER A 46 6.68 -23.27 0.66
N HIS A 47 6.23 -22.16 1.26
CA HIS A 47 4.81 -21.78 1.36
C HIS A 47 4.58 -20.29 1.09
N MET A 48 5.14 -19.76 0.00
CA MET A 48 4.92 -18.37 -0.39
C MET A 48 3.59 -18.22 -1.17
N ASN A 49 2.60 -17.54 -0.60
CA ASN A 49 1.39 -17.19 -1.35
C ASN A 49 1.71 -16.14 -2.41
N MET A 50 1.15 -16.21 -3.63
CA MET A 50 1.24 -15.10 -4.58
C MET A 50 0.12 -14.10 -4.34
N LEU A 51 0.39 -12.82 -4.62
CA LEU A 51 -0.56 -11.75 -4.32
C LEU A 51 -1.51 -11.54 -5.51
N SER A 52 -2.77 -11.26 -5.20
CA SER A 52 -3.72 -10.66 -6.14
C SER A 52 -3.96 -9.18 -5.79
N TYR A 53 -4.39 -8.38 -6.76
CA TYR A 53 -4.80 -7.01 -6.48
C TYR A 53 -6.21 -6.99 -5.89
N SER A 54 -6.39 -6.30 -4.77
CA SER A 54 -7.65 -6.23 -4.02
C SER A 54 -8.17 -4.80 -3.97
N ASN A 55 -9.41 -4.61 -4.40
CA ASN A 55 -10.07 -3.30 -4.33
C ASN A 55 -10.39 -2.93 -2.87
N GLU A 56 -10.58 -3.92 -2.01
CA GLU A 56 -10.78 -3.78 -0.58
C GLU A 56 -9.50 -3.24 0.07
N MET A 57 -8.34 -3.82 -0.24
CA MET A 57 -7.05 -3.29 0.23
C MET A 57 -6.72 -1.92 -0.36
N GLN A 58 -7.13 -1.65 -1.60
CA GLN A 58 -7.00 -0.30 -2.19
C GLN A 58 -7.81 0.73 -1.41
N LYS A 59 -9.04 0.41 -0.99
CA LYS A 59 -9.85 1.31 -0.14
C LYS A 59 -9.18 1.56 1.19
N VAL A 60 -8.64 0.52 1.84
CA VAL A 60 -7.87 0.67 3.09
C VAL A 60 -6.67 1.60 2.89
N ALA A 61 -5.93 1.43 1.78
CA ALA A 61 -4.82 2.30 1.44
C ALA A 61 -5.28 3.75 1.21
N ALA A 62 -6.35 3.97 0.44
CA ALA A 62 -6.93 5.27 0.14
C ALA A 62 -7.38 5.99 1.42
N ASP A 63 -8.11 5.29 2.29
CA ASP A 63 -8.56 5.79 3.59
C ASP A 63 -7.37 6.19 4.47
N TRP A 64 -6.24 5.50 4.38
CA TRP A 64 -5.05 5.84 5.15
C TRP A 64 -4.30 7.06 4.61
N VAL A 65 -4.03 7.09 3.30
CA VAL A 65 -3.27 8.19 2.69
C VAL A 65 -4.06 9.51 2.70
N SER A 66 -5.40 9.45 2.74
CA SER A 66 -6.26 10.62 2.93
C SER A 66 -5.92 11.44 4.19
N LYS A 67 -5.40 10.78 5.23
CA LYS A 67 -5.10 11.42 6.52
C LYS A 67 -3.81 12.23 6.50
N CYS A 68 -2.95 12.04 5.49
CA CYS A 68 -1.63 12.67 5.43
C CYS A 68 -0.76 12.44 6.68
N LEU A 69 -0.83 11.21 7.18
CA LEU A 69 -0.14 10.77 8.39
C LEU A 69 0.99 9.80 8.03
N PHE A 70 2.24 10.22 8.30
CA PHE A 70 3.41 9.38 8.11
C PHE A 70 3.75 8.54 9.36
N TRP A 71 2.81 7.71 9.79
CA TRP A 71 3.00 6.70 10.85
C TRP A 71 2.26 5.42 10.47
N TYR A 72 2.59 4.33 11.17
CA TYR A 72 1.96 3.03 10.90
C TYR A 72 0.82 2.81 11.89
N PRO A 73 -0.43 2.69 11.42
CA PRO A 73 -1.55 2.31 12.26
C PRO A 73 -1.36 0.88 12.75
N ASN A 74 -1.93 0.61 13.92
CA ASN A 74 -2.11 -0.76 14.34
C ASN A 74 -3.37 -1.32 13.65
N PHE A 75 -3.22 -1.76 12.40
CA PHE A 75 -4.24 -2.57 11.76
C PHE A 75 -4.07 -4.01 12.22
N ASN A 76 -5.07 -4.55 12.93
CA ASN A 76 -5.09 -5.97 13.24
C ASN A 76 -4.99 -6.77 11.92
N ALA A 77 -3.89 -7.51 11.76
CA ALA A 77 -3.62 -8.39 10.63
C ALA A 77 -3.38 -7.75 9.23
N ILE A 78 -3.23 -6.42 9.11
CA ILE A 78 -2.86 -5.79 7.82
C ILE A 78 -1.44 -5.22 7.89
N ASN A 79 -0.61 -5.68 6.96
CA ASN A 79 0.74 -5.17 6.75
C ASN A 79 0.72 -4.00 5.78
N MET A 80 1.39 -2.89 6.12
CA MET A 80 1.39 -1.67 5.32
C MET A 80 2.80 -1.23 4.95
N ILE A 81 3.00 -0.91 3.67
CA ILE A 81 4.16 -0.17 3.18
C ILE A 81 3.75 1.29 3.05
N LEU A 82 4.53 2.19 3.64
CA LEU A 82 4.29 3.64 3.59
C LEU A 82 5.56 4.31 3.07
N GLN A 83 5.40 5.15 2.05
CA GLN A 83 6.50 5.83 1.40
C GLN A 83 6.13 7.31 1.20
N ASP A 84 7.08 8.18 1.54
CA ASP A 84 7.07 9.58 1.14
C ASP A 84 7.95 9.68 -0.12
N THR A 85 7.40 10.19 -1.22
CA THR A 85 8.12 10.35 -2.48
C THR A 85 7.88 11.74 -3.04
N LYS A 86 8.97 12.37 -3.51
CA LYS A 86 8.91 13.61 -4.30
C LYS A 86 8.78 13.34 -5.79
N ASP A 87 8.86 12.07 -6.20
CA ASP A 87 8.71 11.67 -7.60
C ASP A 87 7.23 11.46 -7.89
N PHE A 88 6.64 12.46 -8.57
CA PHE A 88 5.22 12.51 -8.88
C PHE A 88 4.80 11.68 -10.11
N GLN A 89 5.76 11.19 -10.88
CA GLN A 89 5.44 10.52 -12.15
C GLN A 89 5.26 9.01 -11.98
N ASN A 90 5.83 8.42 -10.92
CA ASN A 90 5.95 6.97 -10.75
C ASN A 90 5.56 6.49 -9.35
N HIS A 91 4.49 7.07 -8.78
CA HIS A 91 4.05 6.80 -7.41
C HIS A 91 3.89 5.31 -7.06
N PHE A 92 3.55 4.48 -8.04
CA PHE A 92 3.32 3.05 -7.86
C PHE A 92 4.47 2.14 -8.32
N GLN A 93 5.55 2.70 -8.89
CA GLN A 93 6.68 1.92 -9.42
C GLN A 93 7.90 1.94 -8.50
N THR A 94 7.71 1.68 -7.20
CA THR A 94 8.78 1.80 -6.19
C THR A 94 9.32 0.46 -5.71
N ALA A 95 8.89 -0.66 -6.30
CA ALA A 95 9.28 -1.99 -5.88
C ALA A 95 10.79 -2.26 -5.98
N SER A 96 11.52 -1.67 -6.94
CA SER A 96 12.97 -1.83 -7.02
C SER A 96 13.67 -1.31 -5.75
N PHE A 97 13.18 -0.22 -5.17
CA PHE A 97 13.72 0.32 -3.92
C PHE A 97 13.45 -0.62 -2.74
N TYR A 98 12.24 -1.17 -2.66
CA TYR A 98 11.86 -2.12 -1.61
C TYR A 98 12.63 -3.45 -1.74
N ALA A 99 12.68 -4.01 -2.95
CA ALA A 99 13.36 -5.26 -3.28
C ALA A 99 14.88 -5.18 -3.05
N ASN A 100 15.50 -4.02 -3.31
CA ASN A 100 16.93 -3.82 -3.06
C ASN A 100 17.31 -3.95 -1.58
N GLN A 101 16.35 -3.90 -0.65
CA GLN A 101 16.62 -4.20 0.76
C GLN A 101 16.82 -5.71 1.04
N ALA A 102 16.55 -6.59 0.07
CA ALA A 102 16.81 -8.03 0.20
C ALA A 102 18.25 -8.33 0.60
N LYS A 103 19.22 -7.60 0.03
CA LYS A 103 20.66 -7.74 0.34
C LYS A 103 21.02 -7.45 1.80
N ASN A 104 20.12 -6.78 2.53
CA ASN A 104 20.30 -6.45 3.94
C ASN A 104 19.66 -7.49 4.86
N TYR A 105 18.83 -8.40 4.35
CA TYR A 105 18.09 -9.36 5.15
C TYR A 105 18.79 -10.71 5.19
N ASN A 106 18.97 -11.25 6.39
CA ASN A 106 19.48 -12.59 6.62
C ASN A 106 18.33 -13.49 7.11
N TYR A 107 18.00 -14.49 6.29
CA TYR A 107 16.93 -15.44 6.57
C TYR A 107 17.28 -16.44 7.68
N ASP A 108 18.55 -16.84 7.83
CA ASP A 108 18.97 -17.87 8.79
C ASP A 108 18.70 -17.48 10.24
N ASN A 109 18.80 -16.19 10.54
CA ASN A 109 18.61 -15.65 11.89
C ASN A 109 17.56 -14.54 11.97
N ASN A 110 16.82 -14.28 10.87
CA ASN A 110 15.79 -13.24 10.79
C ASN A 110 16.30 -11.84 11.22
N THR A 111 17.53 -11.50 10.83
CA THR A 111 18.15 -10.19 11.14
C THR A 111 18.30 -9.31 9.92
N CYS A 112 18.45 -8.01 10.17
CA CYS A 112 18.66 -7.03 9.11
C CYS A 112 19.91 -6.19 9.38
N LYS A 113 20.77 -6.08 8.38
CA LYS A 113 21.84 -5.10 8.36
C LYS A 113 21.28 -3.74 7.89
N GLY A 114 20.86 -2.92 8.85
CA GLY A 114 20.19 -1.65 8.56
C GLY A 114 18.69 -1.84 8.28
N ASN A 115 18.16 -1.20 7.24
CA ASN A 115 16.73 -1.25 6.94
C ASN A 115 16.39 -2.33 5.89
N CYS A 116 15.44 -3.19 6.26
CA CYS A 116 14.86 -4.28 5.48
C CYS A 116 13.32 -4.30 5.54
N ARG A 117 12.72 -3.27 6.14
CA ARG A 117 11.31 -3.28 6.54
C ARG A 117 10.39 -3.48 5.33
N TYR A 118 10.66 -2.79 4.23
CA TYR A 118 9.82 -2.88 3.04
C TYR A 118 9.97 -4.25 2.38
N TYR A 119 11.20 -4.77 2.30
CA TYR A 119 11.42 -6.12 1.78
C TYR A 119 10.65 -7.18 2.59
N LYS A 120 10.75 -7.16 3.93
CA LYS A 120 10.02 -8.12 4.78
C LYS A 120 8.51 -8.08 4.57
N LEU A 121 7.94 -6.91 4.27
CA LEU A 121 6.52 -6.77 3.96
C LEU A 121 6.19 -7.32 2.56
N MET A 122 7.08 -7.14 1.57
CA MET A 122 6.90 -7.72 0.23
C MET A 122 6.90 -9.25 0.25
N VAL A 123 7.75 -9.86 1.07
CA VAL A 123 7.93 -11.33 1.14
C VAL A 123 7.16 -11.97 2.30
N TRP A 124 6.18 -11.27 2.88
CA TRP A 124 5.39 -11.85 3.97
C TRP A 124 4.52 -13.00 3.48
N GLU A 125 4.82 -14.23 3.90
CA GLU A 125 4.26 -15.45 3.32
C GLU A 125 2.72 -15.50 3.39
N ASN A 126 2.14 -15.04 4.51
CA ASN A 126 0.70 -15.11 4.78
C ASN A 126 -0.12 -14.02 4.10
N SER A 127 0.53 -13.04 3.45
CA SER A 127 -0.19 -12.05 2.64
C SER A 127 -0.66 -12.68 1.34
N THR A 128 -1.93 -12.44 0.97
CA THR A 128 -2.55 -12.95 -0.26
C THR A 128 -3.03 -11.84 -1.19
N GLU A 129 -3.17 -10.62 -0.67
CA GLU A 129 -3.74 -9.49 -1.39
C GLU A 129 -2.90 -8.22 -1.21
N VAL A 130 -2.91 -7.35 -2.22
CA VAL A 130 -2.30 -6.03 -2.18
C VAL A 130 -3.22 -4.98 -2.77
N GLY A 131 -3.21 -3.78 -2.21
CA GLY A 131 -3.87 -2.61 -2.76
C GLY A 131 -3.07 -1.36 -2.45
N CYS A 132 -3.06 -0.40 -3.38
CA CYS A 132 -2.25 0.81 -3.26
C CYS A 132 -3.09 2.05 -3.53
N ALA A 133 -2.72 3.14 -2.87
CA ALA A 133 -3.24 4.47 -3.14
C ALA A 133 -2.13 5.49 -2.85
N TYR A 134 -2.23 6.64 -3.49
CA TYR A 134 -1.34 7.77 -3.29
C TYR A 134 -2.19 8.99 -2.92
N ASN A 135 -1.65 9.91 -2.12
CA ASN A 135 -2.27 11.20 -1.87
C ASN A 135 -1.19 12.26 -1.81
N GLU A 136 -1.42 13.38 -2.48
CA GLU A 136 -0.55 14.55 -2.33
C GLU A 136 -0.89 15.26 -1.02
N CYS A 137 0.06 15.27 -0.09
CA CYS A 137 -0.13 15.83 1.22
C CYS A 137 0.48 17.22 1.33
N PRO A 138 -0.25 18.23 1.86
CA PRO A 138 0.33 19.53 2.12
C PRO A 138 1.51 19.36 3.10
N GLY A 139 2.64 19.98 2.77
CA GLY A 139 3.86 19.88 3.58
C GLY A 139 3.58 20.21 5.04
N LYS A 140 3.93 19.29 5.96
CA LYS A 140 3.72 19.49 7.39
C LYS A 140 4.56 20.66 7.89
N ASN A 141 3.92 21.77 8.24
CA ASN A 141 4.39 22.55 9.37
C ASN A 141 4.22 21.67 10.62
N ASN A 142 5.34 21.17 11.15
CA ASN A 142 5.39 20.28 12.31
C ASN A 142 4.61 20.87 13.49
N LYS A 143 3.36 20.46 13.70
CA LYS A 143 2.71 20.55 15.01
C LYS A 143 2.32 19.14 15.41
N LYS A 144 3.17 18.57 16.27
CA LYS A 144 2.81 17.44 17.12
C LYS A 144 1.80 17.98 18.12
N GLU A 145 0.63 17.36 18.19
CA GLU A 145 -0.24 17.43 19.37
C GLU A 145 0.14 16.27 20.29
#